data_AF-A0A6B2GA19-F1
#
_entry.id   AF-A0A6B2GA19-F1
#
_cell.length_a   1.000
_cell.length_b   1.000
_cell.length_c   1.000
_cell.angle_alpha   90.00
_cell.angle_beta   90.00
_cell.angle_gamma   90.00
#
_symmetry.space_group_name_H-M   'P 1'
#
loop_
_entity.id
_entity.type
_entity.pdbx_description
1 polymer ?
#
loop_
_entity_poly.entity_id
_entity_poly.type
_entity_poly.pdbx_seq_one_letter_code
_entity_poly.pdbx_strand_id
1 'polypeptide(L)' 'MKMHNFNAGPSVLPQEVLKKASEAVLNFNNSNLSLLEISHRSADFV' A
#
# COMPACT_ATOMS: atom_id res chain seq x y z
N MET A 1 15.62 1.69 19.38
CA MET A 1 14.60 0.85 20.04
C MET A 1 13.48 0.63 19.03
N LYS A 2 13.05 -0.62 18.79
CA LYS A 2 11.94 -0.90 17.88
C LYS A 2 10.63 -0.68 18.64
N MET A 3 9.70 0.09 18.07
CA MET A 3 8.38 0.26 18.65
C MET A 3 7.55 -1.00 18.35
N HIS A 4 6.93 -1.58 19.37
CA HIS A 4 6.07 -2.75 19.22
C HIS A 4 4.61 -2.32 19.43
N ASN A 5 3.76 -2.58 18.44
CA ASN A 5 2.33 -2.31 18.48
C ASN A 5 1.57 -3.63 18.74
N PHE A 6 0.88 -3.72 19.88
CA PHE A 6 0.11 -4.88 20.34
C PHE A 6 -1.41 -4.64 20.35
N ASN A 7 -1.89 -3.66 19.58
CA ASN A 7 -3.32 -3.34 19.54
C ASN A 7 -4.16 -4.54 19.06
N ALA A 8 -5.33 -4.73 19.66
CA ALA A 8 -6.29 -5.76 19.26
C ALA A 8 -6.97 -5.47 17.91
N GLY A 9 -7.02 -4.19 17.50
CA GLY A 9 -7.63 -3.75 16.25
C GLY A 9 -7.97 -2.24 16.27
N PRO A 10 -7.64 -1.46 15.22
CA PRO A 10 -6.69 -1.79 14.15
C PRO A 10 -5.30 -2.14 14.73
N SER A 11 -4.60 -3.08 14.08
CA SER A 11 -3.36 -3.68 14.58
C SER A 11 -2.17 -3.41 13.67
N VAL A 12 -0.99 -3.92 14.07
CA VAL A 12 0.26 -3.74 13.32
C VAL A 12 0.20 -4.43 11.95
N LEU A 13 0.69 -3.73 10.92
CA LEU A 13 0.90 -4.30 9.59
C LEU A 13 2.39 -4.65 9.38
N PRO A 14 2.71 -5.63 8.50
CA PRO A 14 4.09 -5.90 8.12
C PRO A 14 4.74 -4.66 7.48
N GLN A 15 5.99 -4.38 7.85
CA GLN A 15 6.69 -3.18 7.38
C GLN A 15 6.88 -3.15 5.85
N GLU A 16 7.06 -4.31 5.23
CA GLU A 16 7.19 -4.43 3.77
C GLU A 16 5.90 -4.04 3.05
N VAL A 17 4.74 -4.34 3.64
CA VAL A 17 3.42 -4.00 3.08
C VAL A 17 3.20 -2.50 3.17
N LEU A 18 3.50 -1.89 4.33
CA LEU A 18 3.43 -0.43 4.48
C LEU A 18 4.33 0.29 3.46
N LYS A 19 5.56 -0.20 3.27
CA LYS A 19 6.50 0.37 2.31
C LYS A 19 5.96 0.28 0.88
N LYS A 20 5.60 -0.92 0.40
CA LYS A 20 5.08 -1.13 -0.96
C LYS A 20 3.77 -0.36 -1.20
N ALA A 21 2.87 -0.34 -0.23
CA ALA A 21 1.63 0.42 -0.32
C ALA A 21 1.90 1.93 -0.44
N SER A 22 2.85 2.46 0.34
CA SER A 22 3.22 3.88 0.24
C SER A 22 3.83 4.25 -1.12
N GLU A 23 4.65 3.36 -1.69
CA GLU A 23 5.23 3.53 -3.03
C GLU A 23 4.14 3.48 -4.12
N ALA A 24 3.20 2.54 -4.00
CA ALA A 24 2.07 2.38 -4.92
C ALA A 24 1.14 3.60 -4.96
N VAL A 25 1.02 4.35 -3.86
CA VAL A 25 0.26 5.61 -3.85
C VAL A 25 0.92 6.67 -4.76
N LEU A 26 2.25 6.65 -4.93
CA LEU A 26 2.95 7.60 -5.79
C LEU A 26 2.99 7.16 -7.26
N ASN A 27 3.29 5.89 -7.50
CA ASN A 27 3.30 5.31 -8.84
C ASN A 27 3.07 3.80 -8.74
N PHE A 28 1.87 3.37 -9.09
CA PHE A 28 1.54 1.95 -9.07
C PHE A 28 2.07 1.26 -10.33
N ASN A 29 2.87 0.20 -10.14
CA ASN A 29 3.37 -0.64 -11.23
C ASN A 29 4.04 0.11 -12.40
N ASN A 30 4.67 1.26 -12.14
CA ASN A 30 5.28 2.13 -13.16
C ASN A 30 4.27 2.65 -14.22
N SER A 31 2.97 2.69 -13.89
CA SER A 31 1.91 3.21 -14.75
C SER A 31 1.91 4.74 -14.88
N ASN A 32 2.69 5.44 -14.06
CA ASN A 32 2.60 6.88 -13.82
C ASN A 32 1.24 7.33 -13.26
N LEU A 33 0.49 6.41 -12.64
CA LEU A 33 -0.77 6.68 -11.94
C LEU A 33 -0.65 6.26 -10.48
N SER A 34 -1.34 6.98 -9.59
CA SER A 34 -1.52 6.53 -8.22
C SER A 34 -2.40 5.29 -8.18
N LEU A 35 -2.12 4.35 -7.27
CA LEU A 35 -3.04 3.26 -6.93
C LEU A 35 -4.47 3.77 -6.63
N LEU A 36 -4.59 4.99 -6.10
CA LEU A 36 -5.87 5.61 -5.73
C LEU A 36 -6.63 6.23 -6.91
N GLU A 37 -6.00 6.34 -8.08
CA GLU A 37 -6.56 6.97 -9.29
C GLU A 37 -6.91 5.94 -10.37
N ILE A 38 -6.41 4.71 -10.24
CA ILE A 38 -6.59 3.65 -11.22
C ILE A 38 -8.03 3.12 -11.17
N SER A 39 -8.61 2.91 -12.36
CA SER A 39 -9.92 2.25 -12.48
C SER A 39 -9.83 0.81 -11.97
N HIS A 40 -10.76 0.43 -11.11
CA HIS A 40 -10.94 -0.96 -10.63
C HIS A 40 -11.25 -1.97 -11.74
N ARG A 41 -11.40 -1.52 -13.00
CA ARG A 41 -11.63 -2.36 -14.19
C ARG A 41 -10.44 -2.36 -15.16
N SER A 42 -9.38 -1.62 -14.86
CA SER A 42 -8.19 -1.57 -15.72
C SER A 42 -7.37 -2.86 -15.61
N ALA A 43 -6.59 -3.17 -16.64
CA ALA A 43 -5.68 -4.31 -16.65
C ALA A 43 -4.55 -4.19 -15.62
N ASP A 44 -4.25 -2.98 -15.13
CA ASP A 44 -3.28 -2.79 -14.06
C ASP A 44 -3.84 -3.23 -12.71
N PHE A 45 -5.16 -3.14 -12.51
CA PHE A 45 -5.84 -3.53 -11.27
C PHE A 45 -6.31 -5.00 -11.26
N VAL A 46 -6.71 -5.54 -12.41
CA VAL A 46 -7.24 -6.90 -12.59
C VAL A 46 -6.14 -7.86 -13.02
#